data_AF-A0A847P3A6-F1
#
_entry.id   AF-A0A847P3A6-F1
#
_cell.length_a   1.000
_cell.length_b   1.000
_cell.length_c   1.000
_cell.angle_alpha   90.00
_cell.angle_beta   90.00
_cell.angle_gamma   90.00
#
_symmetry.space_group_name_H-M   'P 1'
#
loop_
_entity.id
_entity.type
_entity.pdbx_description
1 polymer ?
#
loop_
_entity_poly.entity_id
_entity_poly.type
_entity_poly.pdbx_seq_one_letter_code
_entity_poly.pdbx_strand_id
1 'polypeptide(L)'
;MSQISIVIPTYNERENLPILINEIFTTIAGCKDFDLEIIIVDDNSPDGTGDVAEELSKTYPIKVIHRKGKEGLGSAVMEGFYRSEREYLGVMDADLSHDP
;
A
#
# COMPACT_ATOMS: atom_id res chain seq x y z
N MET A 1 7.54 -18.51 -7.30
CA MET A 1 6.64 -17.69 -6.47
C MET A 1 6.06 -16.64 -7.38
N SER A 2 4.73 -16.46 -7.35
CA SER A 2 4.09 -15.38 -8.09
C SER A 2 4.43 -14.06 -7.39
N GLN A 3 4.96 -13.12 -8.16
CA GLN A 3 5.43 -11.82 -7.67
C GLN A 3 4.32 -10.79 -7.84
N ILE A 4 3.86 -10.20 -6.73
CA ILE A 4 2.67 -9.35 -6.69
C ILE A 4 3.02 -8.01 -6.04
N SER A 5 2.60 -6.90 -6.65
CA SER A 5 2.51 -5.60 -5.97
C SER A 5 1.04 -5.22 -5.78
N ILE A 6 0.66 -4.88 -4.55
CA ILE A 6 -0.62 -4.23 -4.28
C ILE A 6 -0.38 -2.74 -4.06
N VAL A 7 -1.01 -1.90 -4.87
CA VAL A 7 -0.97 -0.45 -4.70
C VAL A 7 -2.10 -0.02 -3.77
N ILE A 8 -1.75 0.72 -2.71
CA ILE A 8 -2.68 1.27 -1.74
C ILE A 8 -2.54 2.80 -1.76
N PRO A 9 -3.43 3.51 -2.46
CA PRO A 9 -3.46 4.97 -2.44
C PRO A 9 -4.04 5.46 -1.10
N THR A 10 -3.41 6.46 -0.50
CA THR A 10 -3.81 6.97 0.83
C THR A 10 -4.01 8.47 0.85
N TYR A 11 -5.06 8.91 1.58
CA TYR A 11 -5.27 10.30 1.96
C TYR A 11 -6.12 10.36 3.24
N ASN A 12 -5.53 10.77 4.36
CA ASN A 12 -6.16 10.74 5.70
C ASN A 12 -6.56 9.34 6.20
N GLU A 13 -5.63 8.38 6.14
CA GLU A 13 -5.85 6.97 6.46
C GLU A 13 -4.97 6.48 7.62
N ARG A 14 -4.51 7.41 8.46
CA ARG A 14 -3.54 7.13 9.54
C ARG A 14 -3.94 5.97 10.45
N GLU A 15 -5.22 5.87 10.80
CA GLU A 15 -5.73 4.88 11.75
C GLU A 15 -5.98 3.52 11.07
N ASN A 16 -6.44 3.53 9.82
CA ASN A 16 -6.79 2.32 9.07
C ASN A 16 -5.55 1.61 8.52
N LEU A 17 -4.54 2.37 8.09
CA LEU A 17 -3.39 1.83 7.40
C LEU A 17 -2.64 0.72 8.19
N PRO A 18 -2.33 0.88 9.50
CA PRO A 18 -1.70 -0.20 10.27
C PRO A 18 -2.56 -1.47 10.38
N ILE A 19 -3.88 -1.32 10.48
CA ILE A 19 -4.83 -2.43 10.59
C ILE A 19 -4.80 -3.23 9.29
N LEU A 20 -4.98 -2.52 8.16
CA LEU A 20 -4.99 -3.12 6.83
C LEU A 20 -3.69 -3.86 6.52
N ILE A 21 -2.54 -3.22 6.76
CA ILE A 21 -1.23 -3.82 6.50
C ILE A 21 -1.04 -5.09 7.33
N ASN A 22 -1.42 -5.06 8.61
CA ASN A 22 -1.33 -6.24 9.46
C ASN A 22 -2.24 -7.38 8.97
N GLU A 23 -3.47 -7.08 8.55
CA GLU A 23 -4.41 -8.07 8.00
C GLU A 23 -3.86 -8.71 6.72
N ILE A 24 -3.42 -7.91 5.74
CA ILE A 24 -2.84 -8.42 4.49
C ILE A 24 -1.70 -9.42 4.76
N PHE A 25 -0.71 -9.02 5.56
CA PHE A 25 0.46 -9.87 5.82
C PHE A 25 0.12 -11.07 6.71
N THR A 26 -0.90 -10.98 7.55
CA THR A 26 -1.40 -12.13 8.32
C THR A 26 -2.09 -13.14 7.40
N THR A 27 -2.95 -12.68 6.47
CA THR A 27 -3.66 -13.52 5.51
C THR A 27 -2.67 -14.31 4.65
N ILE A 28 -1.59 -13.67 4.18
CA ILE A 28 -0.63 -14.31 3.28
C ILE A 28 0.49 -15.09 3.98
N ALA A 29 0.64 -14.98 5.31
CA ALA A 29 1.76 -15.60 6.05
C ALA A 29 1.88 -17.12 5.85
N GLY A 30 0.78 -17.81 5.58
CA GLY A 30 0.75 -19.24 5.30
C GLY A 30 1.04 -19.61 3.84
N CYS A 31 1.00 -18.65 2.92
CA CYS A 31 1.03 -18.88 1.49
C CYS A 31 2.43 -18.67 0.90
N LYS A 32 3.25 -19.73 0.93
CA LYS A 32 4.66 -19.68 0.49
C LYS A 32 4.86 -19.50 -1.01
N ASP A 33 3.79 -19.59 -1.81
CA ASP A 33 3.87 -19.46 -3.26
C ASP A 33 3.82 -18.01 -3.75
N PHE A 34 3.58 -17.04 -2.85
CA PHE A 34 3.48 -15.62 -3.16
C PHE A 34 4.65 -14.82 -2.58
N ASP A 35 5.16 -13.90 -3.38
CA ASP A 35 6.10 -12.86 -2.98
C ASP A 35 5.40 -11.51 -3.15
N LEU A 36 4.86 -11.01 -2.04
CA LEU A 36 4.03 -9.81 -2.00
C LEU A 36 4.85 -8.59 -1.54
N GLU A 37 4.73 -7.50 -2.29
CA GLU A 37 5.06 -6.16 -1.82
C GLU A 37 3.82 -5.26 -1.83
N ILE A 38 3.81 -4.25 -0.97
CA ILE A 38 2.80 -3.20 -0.99
C ILE A 38 3.45 -1.88 -1.41
N ILE A 39 2.77 -1.13 -2.27
CA ILE A 39 3.19 0.21 -2.67
C ILE A 39 2.16 1.20 -2.16
N ILE A 40 2.52 1.94 -1.12
CA ILE A 40 1.68 3.00 -0.56
C ILE A 40 1.95 4.29 -1.32
N VAL A 41 0.90 4.93 -1.82
CA VAL A 41 0.99 6.21 -2.52
C VAL A 41 0.23 7.25 -1.71
N ASP A 42 0.96 8.05 -0.94
CA ASP A 42 0.37 9.05 -0.05
C ASP A 42 0.27 10.42 -0.73
N ASP A 43 -0.95 10.96 -0.76
CA ASP A 43 -1.29 12.24 -1.40
C ASP A 43 -1.03 13.45 -0.47
N ASN A 44 0.12 13.44 0.23
CA ASN A 44 0.53 14.45 1.22
C ASN A 44 -0.51 14.60 2.35
N SER A 45 -0.80 13.49 3.03
CA SER A 45 -1.83 13.45 4.07
C SER A 45 -1.48 14.35 5.26
N PRO A 46 -2.34 15.32 5.62
CA PRO A 46 -2.08 16.24 6.73
C PRO A 46 -2.19 15.60 8.13
N ASP A 47 -2.77 14.40 8.23
CA ASP A 47 -2.95 13.68 9.49
C ASP A 47 -1.70 12.87 9.91
N GLY A 48 -0.68 12.78 9.05
CA GLY A 48 0.52 11.98 9.26
C GLY A 48 0.40 10.53 8.76
N THR A 49 -0.54 10.23 7.86
CA THR A 49 -0.61 8.91 7.19
C THR A 49 0.73 8.53 6.53
N GLY A 50 1.38 9.47 5.85
CA GLY A 50 2.68 9.26 5.23
C GLY A 50 3.76 8.83 6.24
N ASP A 51 3.80 9.43 7.43
CA ASP A 51 4.75 9.05 8.48
C ASP A 51 4.47 7.62 8.98
N VAL A 52 3.21 7.25 9.13
CA VAL A 52 2.81 5.90 9.51
C VAL A 52 3.21 4.87 8.43
N ALA A 53 3.05 5.21 7.16
CA ALA A 53 3.49 4.36 6.06
C ALA A 53 5.01 4.09 6.11
N GLU A 54 5.81 5.12 6.43
CA GLU A 54 7.26 5.00 6.59
C GLU A 54 7.66 4.15 7.80
N GLU A 55 6.93 4.23 8.91
CA GLU A 55 7.19 3.34 10.05
C GLU A 55 6.86 1.88 9.73
N LEU A 56 5.76 1.63 9.00
CA LEU A 56 5.36 0.28 8.58
C LEU A 56 6.37 -0.33 7.60
N SER A 57 6.99 0.48 6.71
CA SER A 57 7.99 -0.01 5.75
C SER A 57 9.28 -0.51 6.39
N LYS A 58 9.55 -0.18 7.65
CA LYS A 58 10.67 -0.75 8.43
C LYS A 58 10.43 -2.20 8.84
N THR A 59 9.18 -2.65 8.85
CA THR A 59 8.77 -3.97 9.36
C THR A 59 8.27 -4.88 8.24
N TYR A 60 7.56 -4.31 7.27
CA TYR A 60 6.91 -5.04 6.18
C TYR A 60 7.54 -4.70 4.82
N PRO A 61 7.42 -5.56 3.79
CA PRO A 61 7.90 -5.27 2.44
C PRO A 61 7.00 -4.22 1.76
N ILE A 62 7.22 -2.96 2.12
CA ILE A 62 6.44 -1.80 1.68
C ILE A 62 7.36 -0.78 1.00
N LYS A 63 6.91 -0.21 -0.11
CA LYS A 63 7.48 1.00 -0.72
C LYS A 63 6.51 2.16 -0.49
N VAL A 64 7.03 3.32 -0.08
CA VAL A 64 6.23 4.52 0.16
C VAL A 64 6.55 5.59 -0.88
N ILE A 65 5.52 6.17 -1.48
CA ILE A 65 5.63 7.25 -2.46
C ILE A 65 4.85 8.44 -1.91
N HIS A 66 5.57 9.50 -1.55
CA HIS A 66 4.96 10.78 -1.15
C HIS A 66 4.76 11.66 -2.36
N ARG A 67 3.51 12.02 -2.64
CA ARG A 67 3.15 13.00 -3.66
C ARG A 67 3.06 14.39 -3.03
N LYS A 68 3.05 15.43 -3.86
CA LYS A 68 3.02 16.83 -3.38
C LYS A 68 1.63 17.28 -2.92
N GLY A 69 0.59 16.51 -3.25
CA GLY A 69 -0.79 16.80 -2.89
C GLY A 69 -1.77 15.83 -3.56
N LYS A 70 -3.06 16.04 -3.28
CA LYS A 70 -4.14 15.20 -3.79
C LYS A 70 -4.42 15.46 -5.27
N GLU A 71 -3.80 14.67 -6.15
CA GLU A 71 -4.03 14.73 -7.61
C GLU A 71 -4.95 13.59 -8.10
N GLY A 72 -5.58 12.86 -7.18
CA GLY A 72 -6.69 11.95 -7.43
C GLY A 72 -6.30 10.47 -7.44
N LEU A 73 -7.29 9.63 -7.13
CA LEU A 73 -7.14 8.19 -6.89
C LEU A 73 -6.48 7.46 -8.08
N GLY A 74 -7.05 7.60 -9.29
CA GLY A 74 -6.52 6.91 -10.46
C GLY A 74 -5.08 7.29 -10.79
N SER A 75 -4.69 8.55 -10.55
CA SER A 75 -3.31 8.98 -10.74
C SER A 75 -2.36 8.39 -9.68
N ALA A 76 -2.82 8.23 -8.43
CA ALA A 76 -2.05 7.58 -7.38
C ALA A 76 -1.80 6.10 -7.73
N VAL A 77 -2.85 5.40 -8.17
CA VAL A 77 -2.78 3.99 -8.59
C VAL A 77 -1.79 3.81 -9.74
N MET A 78 -1.89 4.66 -10.78
CA MET A 78 -0.97 4.59 -11.91
C MET A 78 0.48 4.85 -11.51
N GLU A 79 0.75 5.83 -10.65
CA GLU A 79 2.10 6.06 -10.13
C GLU A 79 2.63 4.81 -9.40
N GLY A 80 1.82 4.19 -8.55
CA GLY A 80 2.19 2.94 -7.87
C GLY A 80 2.51 1.81 -8.86
N PHE A 81 1.68 1.63 -9.90
CA PHE A 81 1.94 0.63 -10.95
C PHE A 81 3.23 0.89 -11.70
N TYR A 82 3.55 2.15 -12.04
CA TYR A 82 4.81 2.49 -12.71
C TYR A 82 6.06 2.24 -11.85
N ARG A 83 5.92 2.15 -10.53
CA ARG A 83 7.02 1.87 -9.59
C ARG A 83 7.15 0.40 -9.21
N SER A 84 6.18 -0.43 -9.60
CA SER A 84 6.27 -1.87 -9.42
C SER A 84 7.20 -2.48 -10.48
N GLU A 85 7.94 -3.50 -10.05
CA GLU A 85 8.73 -4.37 -10.93
C GLU A 85 8.15 -5.80 -10.96
N ARG A 86 6.94 -6.00 -10.40
CA ARG A 86 6.30 -7.31 -10.23
C ARG A 86 5.42 -7.65 -11.43
N GLU A 87 5.22 -8.95 -11.67
CA GLU A 87 4.42 -9.46 -12.79
C GLU A 87 2.92 -9.16 -12.60
N TYR A 88 2.42 -9.33 -11.37
CA TYR A 88 1.01 -9.13 -11.04
C TYR A 88 0.83 -7.83 -10.27
N LEU A 89 -0.17 -7.06 -10.68
CA LEU A 89 -0.53 -5.79 -10.06
C LEU A 89 -1.95 -5.86 -9.52
N GLY A 90 -2.13 -5.45 -8.27
CA GLY A 90 -3.42 -5.27 -7.62
C GLY A 90 -3.58 -3.85 -7.09
N VAL A 91 -4.81 -3.43 -6.88
CA VAL A 91 -5.13 -2.17 -6.19
C VAL A 91 -6.12 -2.47 -5.07
N MET A 92 -5.94 -1.82 -3.94
CA MET A 92 -6.85 -1.95 -2.80
C MET A 92 -6.98 -0.62 -2.06
N ASP A 93 -8.18 -0.32 -1.56
CA ASP A 93 -8.44 0.90 -0.79
C ASP A 93 -7.94 0.74 0.65
N ALA A 94 -7.56 1.86 1.26
CA ALA A 94 -6.96 1.88 2.59
C ALA A 94 -7.99 1.88 3.73
N ASP A 95 -9.28 2.05 3.43
CA ASP A 95 -10.37 2.30 4.38
C ASP A 95 -11.05 1.03 4.93
N LEU A 96 -10.45 -0.14 4.69
CA LEU A 96 -10.95 -1.47 5.08
C LEU A 96 -12.26 -1.88 4.38
N SER A 97 -12.66 -1.21 3.29
CA SER A 97 -13.82 -1.61 2.49
C SER A 97 -13.59 -2.87 1.65
N HIS A 98 -12.33 -3.18 1.35
CA HIS A 98 -11.91 -4.42 0.69
C HIS A 98 -11.35 -5.39 1.72
N ASP A 99 -11.92 -6.60 1.76
CA ASP A 99 -11.48 -7.70 2.63
C ASP A 99 -10.20 -8.37 2.04
N PRO A 100 -9.05 -8.33 2.73
CA PRO A 100 -7.75 -8.81 2.22
C PRO A 100 -7.57 -10.33 2.05
#